data_AF-A0A2V9D9D4-F1
#
_entry.id   AF-A0A2V9D9D4-F1
#
_cell.length_a   1.000
_cell.length_b   1.000
_cell.length_c   1.000
_cell.angle_alpha   90.00
_cell.angle_beta   90.00
_cell.angle_gamma   90.00
#
_symmetry.space_group_name_H-M   'P 1'
#
loop_
_entity.id
_entity.type
_entity.pdbx_description
1 polymer ?
#
loop_
_entity_poly.entity_id
_entity_poly.type
_entity_poly.pdbx_seq_one_letter_code
_entity_poly.pdbx_strand_id
1 'polypeptide(L)'
;FPPLGKRSLGAGQAYSTDFWGNVPGGYRNTINDNVVLIEMIETVGGAAQAREIAAIPGVDAVFAASSDLGNFSGYKQGDPDYERLINVVHDAALAAGKRLCGPFAWRDRPDFTCFQAGTETAAIARGVAAELGDLKDTQGKPEVGPYAPKK
;
A
#
# COMPACT_ATOMS: atom_id res chain seq x y z
N PHE A 1 -18.17 -5.84 -14.84
CA PHE A 1 -19.54 -6.27 -15.20
C PHE A 1 -19.51 -7.12 -16.46
N PRO A 2 -20.55 -7.94 -16.72
CA PRO A 2 -20.68 -8.66 -18.00
C PRO A 2 -20.60 -7.71 -19.22
N PRO A 3 -20.01 -8.16 -20.35
CA PRO A 3 -19.44 -9.50 -20.57
C PRO A 3 -18.03 -9.72 -20.00
N LEU A 4 -17.33 -8.66 -19.56
CA LEU A 4 -15.92 -8.74 -19.14
C LEU A 4 -15.70 -9.47 -17.80
N GLY A 5 -16.74 -9.62 -16.98
CA GLY A 5 -16.66 -10.33 -15.71
C GLY A 5 -18.03 -10.68 -15.15
N LYS A 6 -18.08 -11.16 -13.91
CA LYS A 6 -19.30 -11.72 -13.31
C LYS A 6 -19.91 -10.87 -12.19
N ARG A 7 -19.44 -9.63 -11.99
CA ARG A 7 -20.02 -8.69 -11.00
C ARG A 7 -21.52 -8.52 -11.27
N SER A 8 -22.37 -8.84 -10.29
CA SER A 8 -23.81 -8.65 -10.37
C SER A 8 -24.16 -7.17 -10.47
N LEU A 9 -25.17 -6.84 -11.31
CA LEU A 9 -25.58 -5.45 -11.56
C LEU A 9 -25.88 -4.69 -10.26
N GLY A 10 -26.67 -5.32 -9.37
CA GLY A 10 -27.26 -4.68 -8.20
C GLY A 10 -28.09 -3.43 -8.56
N ALA A 11 -28.71 -2.82 -7.55
CA ALA A 11 -29.31 -1.48 -7.65
C ALA A 11 -28.85 -0.60 -6.47
N GLY A 12 -27.67 -0.91 -5.92
CA GLY A 12 -27.17 -0.31 -4.68
C GLY A 12 -26.69 1.14 -4.85
N GLN A 13 -26.13 1.66 -3.77
CA GLN A 13 -25.70 3.05 -3.59
C GLN A 13 -24.81 3.60 -4.72
N ALA A 14 -24.05 2.76 -5.43
CA ALA A 14 -23.22 3.19 -6.55
C ALA A 14 -24.01 3.93 -7.66
N TYR A 15 -25.30 3.64 -7.83
CA TYR A 15 -26.15 4.32 -8.81
C TYR A 15 -26.79 5.61 -8.29
N SER A 16 -26.70 5.91 -6.99
CA SER A 16 -27.29 7.14 -6.44
C SER A 16 -26.43 8.36 -6.80
N THR A 17 -27.07 9.52 -6.85
CA THR A 17 -26.43 10.81 -7.11
C THR A 17 -25.41 11.21 -6.05
N ASP A 18 -25.53 10.65 -4.84
CA ASP A 18 -24.60 10.89 -3.73
C ASP A 18 -23.27 10.15 -3.91
N PHE A 19 -23.23 9.14 -4.78
CA PHE A 19 -22.01 8.40 -5.15
C PHE A 19 -21.70 8.60 -6.65
N TRP A 20 -21.97 7.59 -7.49
CA TRP A 20 -21.53 7.58 -8.90
C TRP A 20 -22.67 7.77 -9.91
N GLY A 21 -23.90 8.06 -9.46
CA GLY A 21 -25.06 8.22 -10.33
C GLY A 21 -24.94 9.35 -11.36
N ASN A 22 -24.13 10.36 -11.07
CA ASN A 22 -23.95 11.56 -11.92
C ASN A 22 -22.62 11.59 -12.69
N VAL A 23 -21.82 10.52 -12.68
CA VAL A 23 -20.55 10.53 -13.43
C VAL A 23 -20.82 10.68 -14.93
N PRO A 24 -20.04 11.49 -15.67
CA PRO A 24 -20.16 11.58 -17.11
C PRO A 24 -20.09 10.20 -17.77
N GLY A 25 -20.99 9.93 -18.72
CA GLY A 25 -21.12 8.62 -19.37
C GLY A 25 -21.89 7.56 -18.56
N GLY A 26 -22.16 7.81 -17.28
CA GLY A 26 -22.93 6.96 -16.38
C GLY A 26 -22.12 5.79 -15.80
N TYR A 27 -22.31 5.53 -14.50
CA TYR A 27 -21.54 4.54 -13.73
C TYR A 27 -21.42 3.18 -14.42
N ARG A 28 -22.55 2.61 -14.86
CA ARG A 28 -22.56 1.26 -15.45
C ARG A 28 -21.71 1.14 -16.71
N ASN A 29 -21.59 2.23 -17.48
CA ASN A 29 -20.87 2.22 -18.74
C ASN A 29 -19.37 2.45 -18.54
N THR A 30 -18.98 3.18 -17.50
CA THR A 30 -17.58 3.62 -17.32
C THR A 30 -16.81 2.79 -16.29
N ILE A 31 -17.47 2.19 -15.30
CA ILE A 31 -16.78 1.57 -14.16
C ILE A 31 -15.87 0.40 -14.51
N ASN A 32 -16.15 -0.37 -15.58
CA ASN A 32 -15.26 -1.47 -15.96
C ASN A 32 -13.85 -0.97 -16.30
N ASP A 33 -13.73 0.24 -16.84
CA ASP A 33 -12.46 0.85 -17.25
C ASP A 33 -11.85 1.72 -16.13
N ASN A 34 -12.52 1.81 -14.97
CA ASN A 34 -12.15 2.69 -13.86
C ASN A 34 -11.96 1.91 -12.54
N VAL A 35 -11.69 0.61 -12.63
CA VAL A 35 -11.26 -0.22 -11.50
C VAL A 35 -9.75 -0.40 -11.60
N VAL A 36 -9.07 -0.27 -10.46
CA VAL A 36 -7.64 -0.61 -10.34
C VAL A 36 -7.53 -1.93 -9.59
N LEU A 37 -6.85 -2.91 -10.18
CA LEU A 37 -6.56 -4.21 -9.57
C LEU A 37 -5.05 -4.34 -9.30
N ILE A 38 -4.71 -4.52 -8.03
CA ILE A 38 -3.33 -4.68 -7.55
C ILE A 38 -3.22 -6.04 -6.88
N GLU A 39 -2.39 -6.92 -7.46
CA GLU A 39 -2.16 -8.26 -6.90
C GLU A 39 -1.00 -8.23 -5.92
N MET A 40 -1.26 -8.65 -4.68
CA MET A 40 -0.24 -8.74 -3.63
C MET A 40 0.50 -10.07 -3.71
N ILE A 41 1.82 -10.00 -3.90
CA ILE A 41 2.70 -11.16 -3.86
C ILE A 41 3.33 -11.22 -2.48
N GLU A 42 2.86 -12.18 -1.69
CA GLU A 42 3.17 -12.28 -0.26
C GLU A 42 3.74 -13.65 0.15
N THR A 43 3.78 -14.62 -0.75
CA THR A 43 4.30 -15.97 -0.49
C THR A 43 5.38 -16.37 -1.49
N VAL A 44 6.20 -17.35 -1.14
CA VAL A 44 7.20 -17.93 -2.05
C VAL A 44 6.55 -18.53 -3.30
N GLY A 45 5.38 -19.18 -3.16
CA GLY A 45 4.61 -19.70 -4.28
C GLY A 45 4.08 -18.59 -5.19
N GLY A 46 3.57 -17.51 -4.60
CA GLY A 46 3.16 -16.32 -5.35
C GLY A 46 4.32 -15.68 -6.11
N ALA A 47 5.51 -15.61 -5.51
CA ALA A 47 6.71 -15.12 -6.19
C ALA A 47 7.09 -16.02 -7.37
N ALA A 48 7.04 -17.34 -7.21
CA ALA A 48 7.32 -18.28 -8.29
C ALA A 48 6.35 -18.12 -9.48
N GLN A 49 5.11 -17.70 -9.22
CA GLN A 49 4.07 -17.47 -10.23
C GLN A 49 3.91 -16.00 -10.63
N ALA A 50 4.78 -15.10 -10.16
CA ALA A 50 4.58 -13.65 -10.29
C ALA A 50 4.44 -13.20 -11.75
N ARG A 51 5.16 -13.82 -12.69
CA ARG A 51 5.04 -13.51 -14.13
C ARG A 51 3.68 -13.88 -14.70
N GLU A 52 3.14 -15.03 -14.31
CA GLU A 52 1.81 -15.48 -14.75
C GLU A 52 0.73 -14.58 -14.17
N ILE A 53 0.85 -14.24 -12.88
CA ILE A 53 -0.07 -13.34 -12.18
C ILE A 53 -0.06 -11.95 -12.82
N ALA A 54 1.11 -11.36 -13.05
CA ALA A 54 1.26 -10.04 -13.66
C ALA A 54 0.70 -9.97 -15.10
N ALA A 55 0.69 -11.09 -15.81
CA ALA A 55 0.17 -11.20 -17.17
C ALA A 55 -1.36 -11.34 -17.24
N ILE A 56 -2.06 -11.54 -16.12
CA ILE A 56 -3.52 -11.68 -16.10
C ILE A 56 -4.17 -10.40 -16.66
N PRO A 57 -5.07 -10.50 -17.65
CA PRO A 57 -5.80 -9.34 -18.16
C PRO A 57 -6.60 -8.65 -17.06
N GLY A 58 -6.43 -7.33 -16.95
CA GLY A 58 -7.07 -6.51 -15.93
C GLY A 58 -6.24 -6.27 -14.67
N VAL A 59 -5.09 -6.93 -14.49
CA VAL A 59 -4.13 -6.54 -13.45
C VAL A 59 -3.42 -5.26 -13.88
N ASP A 60 -3.41 -4.26 -13.00
CA ASP A 60 -2.78 -2.95 -13.25
C ASP A 60 -1.41 -2.83 -12.58
N ALA A 61 -1.24 -3.50 -11.44
CA ALA A 61 -0.03 -3.45 -10.65
C ALA A 61 0.22 -4.75 -9.88
N VAL A 62 1.48 -4.96 -9.50
CA VAL A 62 1.89 -6.02 -8.59
C VAL A 62 2.52 -5.39 -7.36
N PHE A 63 2.13 -5.86 -6.18
CA PHE A 63 2.63 -5.37 -4.90
C PHE A 63 3.55 -6.40 -4.25
N ALA A 64 4.78 -6.01 -3.95
CA ALA A 64 5.69 -6.84 -3.16
C ALA A 64 5.41 -6.66 -1.66
N ALA A 65 4.73 -7.64 -1.05
CA ALA A 65 4.29 -7.57 0.34
C ALA A 65 5.41 -7.93 1.31
N SER A 66 6.21 -6.92 1.67
CA SER A 66 7.46 -7.06 2.42
C SER A 66 7.36 -7.94 3.67
N SER A 67 6.40 -7.65 4.55
CA SER A 67 6.27 -8.32 5.86
C SER A 67 5.89 -9.78 5.69
N ASP A 68 4.90 -10.06 4.86
CA ASP A 68 4.42 -11.42 4.63
C ASP A 68 5.41 -12.24 3.81
N LEU A 69 6.07 -11.65 2.80
CA LEU A 69 7.17 -12.33 2.11
C LEU A 69 8.29 -12.74 3.08
N GLY A 70 8.64 -11.87 4.04
CA GLY A 70 9.59 -12.23 5.09
C GLY A 70 9.08 -13.37 5.97
N ASN A 71 7.82 -13.28 6.40
CA ASN A 71 7.18 -14.31 7.23
C ASN A 71 7.10 -15.69 6.54
N PHE A 72 6.66 -15.74 5.28
CA PHE A 72 6.45 -16.99 4.55
C PHE A 72 7.73 -17.58 3.96
N SER A 73 8.74 -16.76 3.66
CA SER A 73 10.03 -17.25 3.19
C SER A 73 10.99 -17.62 4.32
N GLY A 74 10.83 -17.01 5.50
CA GLY A 74 11.77 -17.11 6.62
C GLY A 74 13.03 -16.24 6.45
N TYR A 75 13.17 -15.53 5.32
CA TYR A 75 14.29 -14.61 5.09
C TYR A 75 14.00 -13.23 5.68
N LYS A 76 15.04 -12.55 6.17
CA LYS A 76 14.93 -11.18 6.65
C LYS A 76 15.14 -10.21 5.50
N GLN A 77 14.49 -9.05 5.58
CA GLN A 77 14.73 -7.98 4.63
C GLN A 77 16.22 -7.59 4.61
N GLY A 78 16.78 -7.42 3.41
CA GLY A 78 18.21 -7.18 3.20
C GLY A 78 19.05 -8.46 3.03
N ASP A 79 18.53 -9.64 3.38
CA ASP A 79 19.21 -10.89 3.07
C ASP A 79 19.26 -11.12 1.54
N PRO A 80 20.33 -11.73 1.00
CA PRO A 80 20.44 -11.97 -0.43
C PRO A 80 19.26 -12.76 -1.02
N ASP A 81 18.74 -13.75 -0.29
CA ASP A 81 17.58 -14.53 -0.73
C ASP A 81 16.26 -13.74 -0.67
N TYR A 82 16.11 -12.88 0.32
CA TYR A 82 14.97 -11.98 0.39
C TYR A 82 14.96 -11.02 -0.80
N GLU A 83 16.09 -10.35 -1.07
CA GLU A 83 16.17 -9.40 -2.18
C GLU A 83 16.05 -10.11 -3.54
N ARG A 84 16.47 -11.38 -3.65
CA ARG A 84 16.15 -12.23 -4.83
C ARG A 84 14.64 -12.41 -5.02
N LEU A 85 13.88 -12.67 -3.95
CA LEU A 85 12.42 -12.77 -4.04
C LEU A 85 11.79 -11.44 -4.48
N ILE A 86 12.28 -10.32 -3.96
CA ILE A 86 11.82 -8.99 -4.40
C ILE A 86 12.13 -8.76 -5.88
N ASN A 87 13.32 -9.14 -6.35
CA ASN A 87 13.69 -9.04 -7.76
C ASN A 87 12.78 -9.88 -8.67
N VAL A 88 12.34 -11.06 -8.22
CA VAL A 88 11.38 -11.88 -8.99
C VAL A 88 10.04 -11.13 -9.18
N VAL A 89 9.53 -10.49 -8.14
CA VAL A 89 8.29 -9.70 -8.21
C VAL A 89 8.48 -8.44 -9.07
N HIS A 90 9.61 -7.76 -8.88
CA HIS A 90 10.01 -6.59 -9.67
C HIS A 90 10.06 -6.91 -11.16
N ASP A 91 10.82 -7.94 -11.55
CA ASP A 91 11.02 -8.31 -12.94
C ASP A 91 9.73 -8.78 -13.60
N ALA A 92 8.85 -9.44 -12.83
CA ALA A 92 7.53 -9.84 -13.30
C ALA A 92 6.65 -8.62 -13.62
N ALA A 93 6.61 -7.63 -12.72
CA ALA A 93 5.84 -6.41 -12.92
C ALA A 93 6.32 -5.64 -14.15
N LEU A 94 7.63 -5.37 -14.24
CA LEU A 94 8.19 -4.59 -15.34
C LEU A 94 8.08 -5.31 -16.69
N ALA A 95 8.35 -6.62 -16.74
CA ALA A 95 8.23 -7.38 -17.98
C ALA A 95 6.79 -7.43 -18.51
N ALA A 96 5.78 -7.36 -17.64
CA ALA A 96 4.37 -7.28 -18.01
C ALA A 96 3.88 -5.83 -18.24
N GLY A 97 4.75 -4.84 -18.13
CA GLY A 97 4.39 -3.42 -18.25
C GLY A 97 3.44 -2.93 -17.16
N LYS A 98 3.50 -3.54 -15.97
CA LYS A 98 2.65 -3.22 -14.82
C LYS A 98 3.38 -2.34 -13.83
N ARG A 99 2.62 -1.59 -13.03
CA ARG A 99 3.21 -0.81 -11.93
C ARG A 99 3.74 -1.75 -10.85
N LEU A 100 4.89 -1.41 -10.30
CA LEU A 100 5.46 -2.09 -9.14
C LEU A 100 5.15 -1.29 -7.87
N CYS A 101 4.45 -1.93 -6.94
CA CYS A 101 4.07 -1.34 -5.66
C CYS A 101 4.78 -2.02 -4.47
N GLY A 102 4.89 -1.31 -3.36
CA GLY A 102 5.47 -1.85 -2.14
C GLY A 102 5.14 -1.01 -0.90
N PRO A 103 5.69 -1.35 0.27
CA PRO A 103 5.55 -0.50 1.47
C PRO A 103 6.20 0.87 1.25
N PHE A 104 5.67 1.91 1.88
CA PHE A 104 6.22 3.28 1.79
C PHE A 104 7.70 3.41 2.23
N ALA A 105 8.18 2.48 3.07
CA ALA A 105 9.59 2.40 3.43
C ALA A 105 10.52 2.17 2.22
N TRP A 106 9.97 1.69 1.09
CA TRP A 106 10.70 1.40 -0.14
C TRP A 106 10.55 2.47 -1.22
N ARG A 107 10.05 3.67 -0.87
CA ARG A 107 9.86 4.77 -1.83
C ARG A 107 11.12 5.20 -2.59
N ASP A 108 12.29 4.93 -2.02
CA ASP A 108 13.58 5.26 -2.60
C ASP A 108 14.23 4.05 -3.31
N ARG A 109 13.55 2.88 -3.37
CA ARG A 109 13.99 1.74 -4.16
C ARG A 109 13.67 1.99 -5.65
N PRO A 110 14.55 1.58 -6.59
CA PRO A 110 14.31 1.74 -8.03
C PRO A 110 12.98 1.14 -8.48
N ASP A 111 12.34 1.77 -9.46
CA ASP A 111 11.17 1.28 -10.22
C ASP A 111 9.85 1.07 -9.43
N PHE A 112 9.86 1.17 -8.10
CA PHE A 112 8.64 1.25 -7.31
C PHE A 112 7.93 2.60 -7.54
N THR A 113 6.64 2.56 -7.86
CA THR A 113 5.86 3.75 -8.26
C THR A 113 4.54 3.92 -7.52
N CYS A 114 4.19 3.00 -6.63
CA CYS A 114 2.99 3.04 -5.79
C CYS A 114 3.28 2.46 -4.42
N PHE A 115 2.70 3.05 -3.37
CA PHE A 115 3.10 2.75 -2.00
C PHE A 115 1.92 2.57 -1.06
N GLN A 116 1.97 1.50 -0.27
CA GLN A 116 1.14 1.39 0.93
C GLN A 116 1.72 2.30 2.01
N ALA A 117 1.01 3.37 2.32
CA ALA A 117 1.35 4.29 3.40
C ALA A 117 1.25 3.61 4.78
N GLY A 118 1.93 4.19 5.76
CA GLY A 118 1.72 3.81 7.16
C GLY A 118 0.31 4.18 7.64
N THR A 119 -0.07 3.69 8.82
CA THR A 119 -1.36 4.03 9.41
C THR A 119 -1.48 5.52 9.69
N GLU A 120 -2.71 6.02 9.70
CA GLU A 120 -3.03 7.37 10.14
C GLU A 120 -2.46 7.66 11.54
N THR A 121 -2.62 6.73 12.49
CA THR A 121 -2.07 6.86 13.85
C THR A 121 -0.56 7.03 13.86
N ALA A 122 0.16 6.31 13.00
CA ALA A 122 1.61 6.45 12.88
C ALA A 122 2.00 7.79 12.23
N ALA A 123 1.20 8.29 11.27
CA ALA A 123 1.41 9.62 10.70
C ALA A 123 1.20 10.73 11.74
N ILE A 124 0.12 10.66 12.52
CA ILE A 124 -0.15 11.59 13.62
C ILE A 124 0.98 11.56 14.64
N ALA A 125 1.40 10.36 15.08
CA ALA A 125 2.48 10.22 16.06
C ALA A 125 3.81 10.83 15.57
N ARG A 126 4.16 10.64 14.29
CA ARG A 126 5.34 11.28 13.69
C ARG A 126 5.20 12.80 13.59
N GLY A 127 4.01 13.30 13.25
CA GLY A 127 3.71 14.73 13.20
C GLY A 127 3.87 15.39 14.58
N VAL A 128 3.26 14.80 15.61
CA VAL A 128 3.38 15.25 17.01
C VAL A 128 4.84 15.22 17.47
N ALA A 129 5.59 14.16 17.13
CA ALA A 129 7.00 14.07 17.47
C ALA A 129 7.83 15.18 16.79
N ALA A 130 7.53 15.51 15.53
CA ALA A 130 8.22 16.57 14.81
C ALA A 130 7.89 17.97 15.36
N GLU A 131 6.64 18.20 15.77
CA GLU A 131 6.19 19.48 16.34
C GLU A 131 6.76 19.73 17.74
N LEU A 132 6.76 18.71 18.60
CA LEU A 132 7.26 18.83 19.98
C LEU A 132 8.79 18.72 20.06
N GLY A 133 9.44 18.06 19.10
CA GLY A 133 10.88 17.80 19.13
C GLY A 133 11.32 17.12 20.42
N ASP A 134 12.35 17.64 21.07
CA ASP A 134 12.89 17.13 22.34
C ASP A 134 11.90 17.23 23.51
N LEU A 135 10.81 17.99 23.36
CA LEU A 135 9.77 18.11 24.39
C LEU A 135 8.78 16.94 24.36
N LYS A 136 8.81 16.08 23.34
CA LYS A 136 7.88 14.96 23.21
C LYS A 136 8.01 14.04 24.43
N ASP A 137 6.89 13.72 25.06
CA ASP A 137 6.80 12.88 26.27
C ASP A 137 7.59 13.44 27.47
N THR A 138 7.90 14.74 27.45
CA THR A 138 8.51 15.45 28.58
C THR A 138 7.52 16.44 29.19
N GLN A 139 7.83 16.89 30.41
CA GLN A 139 7.10 17.96 31.08
C GLN A 139 8.11 18.96 31.64
N GLY A 140 7.93 20.24 31.28
CA GLY A 140 8.73 21.32 31.86
C GLY A 140 8.58 21.35 33.37
N LYS A 141 9.68 21.55 34.09
CA LYS A 141 9.66 21.69 35.56
C LYS A 141 9.50 23.17 35.91
N PRO A 142 8.57 23.53 36.80
CA PRO A 142 8.46 24.91 37.26
C PRO A 142 9.73 25.32 38.01
N GLU A 143 10.24 26.52 37.71
CA GLU A 143 11.46 27.06 38.32
C GLU A 143 11.18 27.87 39.59
N VAL A 144 9.93 28.33 39.77
CA VAL A 144 9.48 29.15 40.90
C VAL A 144 8.16 28.64 41.48
N GLY A 145 7.92 28.93 42.76
CA GLY A 145 6.66 28.60 43.44
C GLY A 145 6.65 27.25 44.17
N PRO A 146 5.49 26.83 44.71
CA PRO A 146 5.40 25.69 45.62
C PRO A 146 5.72 24.32 45.00
N TYR A 147 5.81 24.24 43.66
CA TYR A 147 6.11 23.01 42.92
C TYR A 147 7.53 22.98 42.32
N ALA A 148 8.35 24.02 42.52
CA ALA A 148 9.74 24.03 42.07
C ALA A 148 10.63 23.09 42.92
N PRO A 149 11.68 22.48 42.36
CA PRO A 149 12.60 21.63 43.13
C PRO A 149 13.23 22.41 44.30
N LYS A 150 13.26 21.81 45.49
CA LYS A 150 13.98 22.40 46.62
C LYS A 150 15.49 22.30 46.38
N LYS A 151 16.21 23.41 46.58
CA LYS A 151 17.67 23.47 46.52
C LYS A 151 18.30 22.67 47.65
#